data_AF-A0A350XVU9-F1
#
_entry.id   AF-A0A350XVU9-F1
#
_cell.length_a   1.000
_cell.length_b   1.000
_cell.length_c   1.000
_cell.angle_alpha   90.00
_cell.angle_beta   90.00
_cell.angle_gamma   90.00
#
_symmetry.space_group_name_H-M   'P 1'
#
loop_
_entity.id
_entity.type
_entity.pdbx_description
1 polymer ?
#
loop_
_entity_poly.entity_id
_entity_poly.type
_entity_poly.pdbx_seq_one_letter_code
_entity_poly.pdbx_strand_id
1 'polypeptide(L)'
;MLSRSDGAGLYYNVESYCANEWGLRNKSWLGMDLTKKQLVKVSKRIKQWNWWDLYSNCTFFAAEIWNCVSKKKIIPLMFPFFIKWQILAKGGNKDVVLKPVEKTDCYKQKGVGKNARIVQVKDGTLDSKLL
;
A
#
# COMPACT_ATOMS: atom_id res chain seq x y z
N MET A 1 -2.48 2.96 16.73
CA MET A 1 -1.40 3.91 16.34
C MET A 1 -1.82 4.57 15.05
N LEU A 2 -2.01 5.89 15.01
CA LEU A 2 -2.29 6.61 13.76
C LEU A 2 -0.99 6.71 12.97
N SER A 3 -1.00 6.32 11.69
CA SER A 3 0.19 6.39 10.84
C SER A 3 0.58 7.82 10.43
N ARG A 4 -0.32 8.79 10.61
CA ARG A 4 -0.21 10.19 10.15
C ARG A 4 -0.64 11.19 11.22
N SER A 5 0.01 12.34 11.28
CA SER A 5 -0.33 13.41 12.23
C SER A 5 -1.61 14.17 11.88
N ASP A 6 -2.02 14.17 10.60
CA ASP A 6 -3.31 14.74 10.17
C ASP A 6 -4.52 13.85 10.54
N GLY A 7 -4.31 12.74 11.23
CA GLY A 7 -5.36 11.84 11.73
C GLY A 7 -5.79 10.76 10.72
N ALA A 8 -6.85 10.03 11.03
CA ALA A 8 -7.35 8.95 10.19
C ALA A 8 -7.99 9.49 8.88
N GLY A 9 -7.88 8.73 7.80
CA GLY A 9 -8.50 9.07 6.52
C GLY A 9 -7.92 8.32 5.33
N LEU A 10 -8.49 8.57 4.15
CA LEU A 10 -7.95 8.12 2.88
C LEU A 10 -6.99 9.18 2.34
N TYR A 11 -5.74 8.79 2.13
CA TYR A 11 -4.67 9.64 1.62
C TYR A 11 -4.23 9.16 0.25
N TYR A 12 -3.93 10.11 -0.63
CA TYR A 12 -3.46 9.87 -1.99
C TYR A 12 -2.05 10.40 -2.12
N ASN A 13 -1.16 9.59 -2.70
CA ASN A 13 0.25 9.87 -2.99
C ASN A 13 1.16 10.16 -1.78
N VAL A 14 0.61 10.38 -0.58
CA VAL A 14 1.38 10.69 0.63
C VAL A 14 2.43 9.61 0.96
N GLU A 15 2.09 8.31 0.87
CA GLU A 15 3.07 7.25 1.15
C GLU A 15 4.26 7.30 0.17
N SER A 16 3.98 7.54 -1.11
CA SER A 16 5.02 7.68 -2.13
C SER A 16 5.90 8.91 -1.89
N TYR A 17 5.29 10.05 -1.56
CA TYR A 17 6.03 11.27 -1.20
C TYR A 17 6.98 11.01 -0.02
N CYS A 18 6.45 10.55 1.11
CA CYS A 18 7.24 10.34 2.32
C CYS A 18 8.36 9.30 2.12
N ALA A 19 8.07 8.24 1.38
CA ALA A 19 9.05 7.22 1.05
C ALA A 19 10.16 7.72 0.12
N ASN A 20 9.86 8.64 -0.80
CA ASN A 20 10.86 9.27 -1.66
C ASN A 20 11.74 10.24 -0.86
N GLU A 21 11.13 11.04 0.02
CA GLU A 21 11.83 12.06 0.82
C GLU A 21 12.71 11.47 1.93
N TRP A 22 12.20 10.47 2.65
CA TRP A 22 12.85 9.94 3.85
C TRP A 22 13.37 8.50 3.71
N GLY A 23 13.06 7.87 2.58
CA GLY A 23 13.37 6.46 2.36
C GLY A 23 12.41 5.52 3.07
N LEU A 24 12.32 4.29 2.56
CA LEU A 24 11.61 3.19 3.21
C LEU A 24 12.60 2.29 3.95
N ARG A 25 12.35 2.02 5.22
CA ARG A 25 13.08 1.00 5.98
C ARG A 25 12.54 -0.39 5.72
N ASN A 26 13.40 -1.40 5.78
CA ASN A 26 13.04 -2.82 5.71
C ASN A 26 12.21 -3.25 4.50
N LYS A 27 12.30 -2.51 3.39
CA LYS A 27 11.47 -2.68 2.20
C LYS A 27 11.82 -3.95 1.38
N SER A 28 10.82 -4.47 0.70
CA SER A 28 10.93 -5.50 -0.33
C SER A 28 9.70 -5.44 -1.20
N TRP A 29 9.84 -5.56 -2.51
CA TRP A 29 8.70 -5.54 -3.41
C TRP A 29 8.82 -6.61 -4.50
N LEU A 30 7.66 -6.98 -5.04
CA LEU A 30 7.52 -7.80 -6.22
C LEU A 30 6.47 -7.12 -7.11
N GLY A 31 6.82 -6.91 -8.37
CA GLY A 31 5.95 -6.26 -9.34
C GLY A 31 5.63 -7.16 -10.51
N MET A 32 4.51 -6.87 -11.16
CA MET A 32 4.18 -7.40 -12.48
C MET A 32 3.21 -6.45 -13.17
N ASP A 33 3.24 -6.45 -14.50
CA ASP A 33 2.22 -5.75 -15.28
C ASP A 33 0.88 -6.47 -15.20
N LEU A 34 -0.20 -5.69 -15.13
CA LEU A 34 -1.56 -6.20 -15.07
C LEU A 34 -2.32 -5.82 -16.33
N THR A 35 -3.01 -6.81 -16.91
CA THR A 35 -4.05 -6.54 -17.91
C THR A 35 -5.27 -5.88 -17.26
N LYS A 36 -6.11 -5.21 -18.06
CA LYS A 36 -7.39 -4.64 -17.60
C LYS A 36 -8.26 -5.68 -16.86
N LYS A 37 -8.34 -6.91 -17.37
CA LYS A 37 -9.10 -8.00 -16.73
C LYS A 37 -8.54 -8.38 -15.35
N GLN A 38 -7.22 -8.48 -15.23
CA GLN A 38 -6.56 -8.73 -13.95
C GLN A 38 -6.75 -7.58 -12.96
N LEU A 39 -6.69 -6.33 -13.43
CA LEU A 39 -6.93 -5.16 -12.60
C LEU A 39 -8.35 -5.15 -12.01
N VAL A 40 -9.38 -5.49 -12.81
CA VAL A 40 -10.75 -5.66 -12.31
C VAL A 40 -10.82 -6.77 -11.25
N LYS A 41 -10.10 -7.88 -11.44
CA LYS A 41 -10.02 -8.97 -10.46
C LYS A 41 -9.38 -8.50 -9.15
N VAL A 42 -8.29 -7.76 -9.22
CA VAL A 42 -7.64 -7.12 -8.06
C VAL A 42 -8.60 -6.18 -7.34
N SER A 43 -9.30 -5.31 -8.07
CA SER A 43 -10.27 -4.37 -7.48
C SER A 43 -11.39 -5.09 -6.72
N LYS A 44 -11.96 -6.16 -7.29
CA LYS A 44 -12.95 -7.00 -6.60
C LYS A 44 -12.37 -7.68 -5.36
N ARG A 45 -11.15 -8.21 -5.47
CA ARG A 45 -10.45 -8.91 -4.38
C ARG A 45 -10.14 -7.97 -3.21
N ILE A 46 -9.74 -6.72 -3.48
CA ILE A 46 -9.55 -5.67 -2.46
C ILE A 46 -10.85 -5.47 -1.68
N LYS A 47 -11.99 -5.34 -2.36
CA LYS A 47 -13.29 -5.16 -1.69
C LYS A 47 -13.68 -6.37 -0.83
N GLN A 48 -13.38 -7.59 -1.28
CA GLN A 48 -13.69 -8.82 -0.54
C GLN A 48 -12.85 -9.00 0.72
N TRP A 49 -11.58 -8.59 0.70
CA TRP A 49 -10.66 -8.73 1.83
C TRP A 49 -10.42 -7.44 2.59
N ASN A 50 -11.32 -6.45 2.48
CA ASN A 50 -11.24 -5.21 3.26
C ASN A 50 -11.82 -5.37 4.68
N TRP A 51 -11.38 -6.39 5.39
CA TRP A 51 -11.71 -6.66 6.79
C TRP A 51 -10.42 -7.04 7.52
N TRP A 52 -10.27 -6.61 8.77
CA TRP A 52 -9.00 -6.64 9.46
C TRP A 52 -9.14 -7.29 10.83
N ASP A 53 -8.33 -8.31 11.10
CA ASP A 53 -8.18 -8.92 12.42
C ASP A 53 -6.72 -9.35 12.64
N LEU A 54 -6.46 -10.18 13.66
CA LEU A 54 -5.12 -10.67 13.96
C LEU A 54 -4.50 -11.50 12.82
N TYR A 55 -5.33 -12.27 12.09
CA TYR A 55 -4.93 -13.20 11.03
C TYR A 55 -5.05 -12.57 9.63
N SER A 56 -6.14 -11.83 9.39
CA SER A 56 -6.42 -10.98 8.24
C SER A 56 -5.77 -9.61 8.44
N ASN A 57 -4.44 -9.63 8.46
CA ASN A 57 -3.62 -8.44 8.63
C ASN A 57 -2.96 -8.01 7.29
N CYS A 58 -2.00 -7.08 7.35
CA CYS A 58 -1.39 -6.52 6.14
C CYS A 58 -0.62 -7.55 5.29
N THR A 59 -0.04 -8.58 5.90
CA THR A 59 0.68 -9.63 5.17
C THR A 59 -0.28 -10.55 4.43
N PHE A 60 -1.37 -10.93 5.10
CA PHE A 60 -2.43 -11.74 4.51
C PHE A 60 -3.09 -10.99 3.34
N PHE A 61 -3.48 -9.74 3.56
CA PHE A 61 -4.08 -8.89 2.54
C PHE A 61 -3.17 -8.78 1.31
N ALA A 62 -1.89 -8.42 1.49
CA ALA A 62 -0.94 -8.28 0.39
C ALA A 62 -0.77 -9.60 -0.40
N ALA A 63 -0.67 -10.74 0.30
CA ALA A 63 -0.57 -12.05 -0.34
C ALA A 63 -1.85 -12.40 -1.12
N GLU A 64 -3.04 -12.13 -0.58
CA GLU A 64 -4.32 -12.36 -1.27
C GLU A 64 -4.46 -11.53 -2.55
N ILE A 65 -4.08 -10.25 -2.49
CA ILE A 65 -4.10 -9.37 -3.67
C ILE A 65 -3.13 -9.90 -4.72
N TRP A 66 -1.89 -10.24 -4.34
CA TRP A 66 -0.89 -10.78 -5.26
C TRP A 66 -1.35 -12.11 -5.88
N ASN A 67 -1.81 -13.04 -5.05
CA ASN A 67 -2.18 -14.39 -5.43
C ASN A 67 -3.42 -14.44 -6.33
N CYS A 68 -4.30 -13.44 -6.30
CA CYS A 68 -5.49 -13.50 -7.13
C CYS A 68 -5.16 -13.40 -8.64
N VAL A 69 -4.01 -12.84 -9.02
CA VAL A 69 -3.60 -12.65 -10.43
C VAL A 69 -2.24 -13.26 -10.77
N SER A 70 -1.32 -13.37 -9.80
CA SER A 70 0.03 -13.86 -10.06
C SER A 70 0.08 -15.38 -10.17
N LYS A 71 0.95 -15.91 -11.05
CA LYS A 71 1.29 -17.33 -11.08
C LYS A 71 2.26 -17.71 -9.95
N LYS A 72 3.17 -16.79 -9.56
CA LYS A 72 4.16 -16.99 -8.49
C LYS A 72 3.51 -16.70 -7.13
N LYS A 73 2.76 -17.64 -6.56
CA LYS A 73 2.01 -17.42 -5.31
C LYS A 73 2.90 -17.13 -4.10
N ILE A 74 2.44 -16.32 -3.15
CA ILE A 74 3.02 -16.05 -1.84
C ILE A 74 2.12 -16.67 -0.77
N ILE A 75 2.67 -17.43 0.16
CA ILE A 75 1.92 -18.00 1.28
C ILE A 75 1.59 -16.87 2.27
N PRO A 76 0.32 -16.65 2.63
CA PRO A 76 -0.05 -15.62 3.59
C PRO A 76 0.36 -16.07 5.00
N LEU A 77 1.47 -15.52 5.50
CA LEU A 77 2.00 -15.78 6.84
C LEU A 77 1.80 -14.54 7.71
N MET A 78 1.45 -14.75 8.98
CA MET A 78 1.14 -13.66 9.92
C MET A 78 2.27 -12.65 10.09
N PHE A 79 3.54 -13.10 10.08
CA PHE A 79 4.69 -12.25 10.33
C PHE A 79 5.30 -11.68 9.03
N PRO A 80 5.46 -10.33 8.93
CA PRO A 80 6.03 -9.67 7.75
C PRO A 80 7.41 -10.18 7.33
N PHE A 81 8.22 -10.62 8.30
CA PHE A 81 9.56 -11.17 8.03
C PHE A 81 9.51 -12.34 7.03
N PHE A 82 8.59 -13.29 7.20
CA PHE A 82 8.50 -14.44 6.31
C PHE A 82 7.96 -14.07 4.93
N ILE A 83 7.04 -13.11 4.84
CA ILE A 83 6.59 -12.59 3.54
C ILE A 83 7.73 -11.94 2.77
N LYS A 84 8.56 -11.14 3.46
CA LYS A 84 9.73 -10.50 2.86
C LYS A 84 10.68 -11.52 2.25
N TRP A 85 10.97 -12.61 2.95
CA TRP A 85 11.77 -13.71 2.40
C TRP A 85 11.14 -14.34 1.15
N GLN A 86 9.84 -14.59 1.16
CA GLN A 86 9.14 -15.13 -0.01
C GLN A 86 9.16 -14.17 -1.21
N ILE A 87 9.01 -12.86 -0.98
CA ILE A 87 9.12 -11.82 -2.01
C ILE A 87 10.49 -11.88 -2.67
N LEU A 88 11.56 -11.86 -1.87
CA LEU A 88 12.94 -11.88 -2.37
C LEU A 88 13.24 -13.19 -3.11
N ALA A 89 12.83 -14.33 -2.56
CA ALA A 89 13.01 -15.64 -3.20
C ALA A 89 12.29 -15.78 -4.55
N LYS A 90 11.26 -14.97 -4.81
CA LYS A 90 10.48 -14.98 -6.07
C LYS A 90 11.01 -13.99 -7.12
N GLY A 91 12.17 -13.39 -6.87
CA GLY A 91 12.82 -12.40 -7.72
C GLY A 91 12.44 -10.96 -7.38
N GLY A 92 11.93 -10.71 -6.18
CA GLY A 92 11.66 -9.37 -5.68
C GLY A 92 12.94 -8.62 -5.35
N ASN A 93 12.84 -7.29 -5.24
CA ASN A 93 13.97 -6.42 -4.97
C ASN A 93 13.79 -5.66 -3.64
N LYS A 94 14.91 -5.29 -3.01
CA LYS A 94 14.96 -4.38 -1.87
C LYS A 94 14.90 -2.91 -2.30
N ASP A 95 15.05 -2.57 -3.57
CA ASP A 95 14.93 -1.20 -4.06
C ASP A 95 13.55 -0.95 -4.66
N VAL A 96 12.63 -0.46 -3.83
CA VAL A 96 11.27 -0.09 -4.26
C VAL A 96 11.34 1.14 -5.13
N VAL A 97 10.85 1.02 -6.36
CA VAL A 97 10.61 2.16 -7.24
C VAL A 97 9.20 2.66 -6.98
N LEU A 98 9.09 3.88 -6.46
CA LEU A 98 7.82 4.55 -6.26
C LEU A 98 7.63 5.62 -7.33
N LYS A 99 6.37 5.97 -7.57
CA LYS A 99 6.06 7.10 -8.43
C LYS A 99 6.72 8.37 -7.85
N PRO A 100 7.38 9.22 -8.66
CA PRO A 100 7.79 10.54 -8.22
C PRO A 100 6.54 11.37 -7.93
N VAL A 101 6.51 12.00 -6.76
CA VAL A 101 5.34 12.71 -6.22
C VAL A 101 5.87 13.95 -5.53
N GLU A 102 5.28 15.10 -5.85
CA GLU A 102 5.54 16.38 -5.17
C GLU A 102 4.58 16.58 -3.99
N LYS A 103 4.88 17.52 -3.09
CA LYS A 103 3.96 17.89 -1.99
C LYS A 103 2.57 18.32 -2.50
N THR A 104 2.55 18.99 -3.66
CA THR A 104 1.33 19.45 -4.34
C THR A 104 0.48 18.32 -4.90
N ASP A 105 1.03 17.11 -5.02
CA ASP A 105 0.32 15.91 -5.45
C ASP A 105 -0.28 15.11 -4.28
N CYS A 106 -0.10 15.55 -3.04
CA CYS A 106 -0.54 14.85 -1.85
C CYS A 106 -1.92 15.34 -1.38
N TYR A 107 -2.89 14.42 -1.36
CA TYR A 107 -4.28 14.76 -1.01
C TYR A 107 -4.85 13.86 0.07
N LYS A 108 -5.86 14.37 0.78
CA LYS A 108 -6.71 13.63 1.71
C LYS A 108 -8.17 13.75 1.28
N GLN A 109 -8.90 12.63 1.32
CA GLN A 109 -10.35 12.66 1.17
C GLN A 109 -11.00 13.24 2.42
N LYS A 110 -11.88 14.23 2.24
CA LYS A 110 -12.84 14.68 3.26
C LYS A 110 -14.25 14.36 2.79
N GLY A 111 -15.11 13.93 3.72
CA GLY A 111 -16.48 13.52 3.41
C GLY A 111 -16.56 12.12 2.78
N VAL A 112 -17.79 11.71 2.46
CA VAL A 112 -18.13 10.38 1.94
C VAL A 112 -19.19 10.49 0.83
N GLY A 113 -19.20 9.51 -0.07
CA GLY A 113 -20.17 9.43 -1.17
C GLY A 113 -20.17 10.69 -2.04
N LYS A 114 -21.35 11.24 -2.30
CA LYS A 114 -21.53 12.46 -3.10
C LYS A 114 -20.87 13.72 -2.52
N ASN A 115 -20.52 13.70 -1.23
CA ASN A 115 -19.86 14.82 -0.55
C ASN A 115 -18.35 14.60 -0.41
N ALA A 116 -17.80 13.53 -1.00
CA ALA A 116 -16.37 13.28 -0.98
C ALA A 116 -15.64 14.32 -1.83
N ARG A 117 -14.69 15.01 -1.22
CA ARG A 117 -13.77 15.94 -1.90
C ARG A 117 -12.34 15.63 -1.50
N ILE A 118 -11.42 15.78 -2.45
CA ILE A 118 -9.99 15.75 -2.15
C ILE A 118 -9.54 17.15 -1.74
N VAL A 119 -8.75 17.22 -0.68
CA VAL A 119 -8.10 18.45 -0.24
C VAL A 119 -6.60 18.20 -0.15
N GLN A 120 -5.79 19.20 -0.45
CA GLN A 120 -4.35 19.09 -0.31
C GLN A 120 -3.98 18.85 1.16
N VAL A 121 -3.02 17.94 1.39
CA VAL A 121 -2.50 17.67 2.73
C VAL A 121 -1.64 18.85 3.17
N LYS A 122 -1.72 19.22 4.45
CA LYS A 122 -0.90 20.29 5.00
C LYS A 122 0.56 19.84 5.05
N ASP A 123 1.49 20.69 4.62
CA ASP A 123 2.93 20.39 4.59
C ASP A 123 3.46 19.80 5.91
N GLY A 124 3.14 20.41 7.05
CA GLY A 124 3.58 19.93 8.38
C GLY A 124 2.99 18.59 8.81
N THR A 125 2.12 17.99 7.99
CA THR A 125 1.46 16.70 8.25
C THR A 125 1.75 15.65 7.19
N LEU A 126 2.66 15.94 6.26
CA LEU A 126 3.15 14.97 5.29
C LEU A 126 4.09 13.95 5.94
N ASP A 127 3.89 13.54 7.19
CA ASP A 127 4.78 12.66 7.96
C ASP A 127 4.31 11.21 7.95
N SER A 128 5.22 10.23 8.02
CA SER A 128 4.83 8.82 8.22
C SER A 128 5.47 8.27 9.48
N LYS A 129 4.64 7.76 10.40
CA LYS A 129 5.12 7.06 11.61
C LYS A 129 5.53 5.61 11.35
N LEU A 130 5.51 5.19 10.08
CA LEU A 130 5.83 3.84 9.62
C LEU A 130 7.18 3.75 8.89
N LEU A 131 7.83 4.89 8.63
CA LEU A 131 9.12 4.99 7.93
C LEU A 131 10.32 4.92 8.90
#